data_AF-A0AAV6TJP0-F1
#
_entry.id   AF-A0AAV6TJP0-F1
#
_cell.length_a   1.000
_cell.length_b   1.000
_cell.length_c   1.000
_cell.angle_alpha   90.00
_cell.angle_beta   90.00
_cell.angle_gamma   90.00
#
_symmetry.space_group_name_H-M   'P 1'
#
loop_
_entity.id
_entity.type
_entity.pdbx_description
1 polymer ?
#
loop_
_entity_poly.entity_id
_entity_poly.type
_entity_poly.pdbx_seq_one_letter_code
_entity_poly.pdbx_strand_id
1 'polypeptide(L)'
;MPFSQQDKFFDLQCGSSTAEVVSYFRSPGFPAPYEDEGTCKVRVSKKSEAICQIRLDFLTFDLARPVEGNCSQDMQLVTGQNENNLIPKICGLNDGQHCEYGQWHYLRD
;
A
#
# COMPACT_ATOMS: atom_id res chain seq x y z
N MET A 1 -4.85 0.91 -26.77
CA MET A 1 -5.77 0.77 -25.64
C MET A 1 -5.84 2.12 -24.92
N PRO A 2 -6.79 3.01 -25.24
CA PRO A 2 -6.75 4.38 -24.75
C PRO A 2 -7.36 4.47 -23.36
N PHE A 3 -6.53 4.94 -22.43
CA PHE A 3 -6.86 5.30 -21.06
C PHE A 3 -7.63 6.64 -21.11
N SER A 4 -8.94 6.62 -21.35
CA SER A 4 -9.75 7.85 -21.31
C SER A 4 -11.03 7.66 -20.50
N GLN A 5 -11.00 8.28 -19.31
CA GLN A 5 -12.12 8.88 -18.59
C GLN A 5 -13.38 8.03 -18.38
N GLN A 6 -13.38 7.16 -17.37
CA GLN A 6 -14.58 6.91 -16.55
C GLN A 6 -14.15 6.16 -15.29
N ASP A 7 -13.70 6.88 -14.28
CA ASP A 7 -13.82 6.52 -12.86
C ASP A 7 -13.09 7.62 -12.10
N LYS A 8 -13.82 8.31 -11.20
CA LYS A 8 -13.20 9.11 -10.15
C LYS A 8 -12.59 8.10 -9.18
N PHE A 9 -11.50 7.46 -9.60
CA PHE A 9 -10.74 6.56 -8.75
C PHE A 9 -10.23 7.39 -7.57
N PHE A 10 -10.48 6.93 -6.35
CA PHE A 10 -10.00 7.60 -5.14
C PHE A 10 -8.48 7.48 -5.09
N ASP A 11 -7.81 8.38 -5.80
CA ASP A 11 -6.37 8.55 -5.77
C ASP A 11 -5.97 9.23 -4.47
N LEU A 12 -5.40 8.45 -3.58
CA LEU A 12 -4.98 8.90 -2.27
C LEU A 12 -3.72 9.71 -2.41
N GLN A 13 -3.78 10.96 -1.95
CA GLN A 13 -2.62 11.83 -1.82
C GLN A 13 -1.91 11.53 -0.49
N CYS A 14 -0.63 11.87 -0.39
CA CYS A 14 0.09 11.81 0.88
C CYS A 14 -0.66 12.58 1.98
N GLY A 15 -0.82 11.94 3.14
CA GLY A 15 -1.56 12.47 4.28
C GLY A 15 -3.07 12.16 4.26
N SER A 16 -3.59 11.57 3.19
CA SER A 16 -5.02 11.27 3.07
C SER A 16 -5.43 10.05 3.90
N SER A 17 -6.73 9.96 4.17
CA SER A 17 -7.38 8.78 4.71
C SER A 17 -8.54 8.34 3.84
N THR A 18 -8.83 7.04 3.83
CA THR A 18 -9.96 6.47 3.11
C THR A 18 -10.62 5.35 3.92
N ALA A 19 -11.91 5.18 3.72
CA ALA A 19 -12.66 4.00 4.14
C ALA A 19 -13.42 3.38 2.95
N GLU A 20 -13.04 3.73 1.72
CA GLU A 20 -13.65 3.16 0.54
C GLU A 20 -13.21 1.71 0.32
N VAL A 21 -14.08 0.93 -0.33
CA VAL A 21 -13.83 -0.50 -0.57
C VAL A 21 -12.62 -0.71 -1.48
N VAL A 22 -12.42 0.21 -2.44
CA VAL A 22 -11.28 0.24 -3.33
C VAL A 22 -10.75 1.67 -3.38
N SER A 23 -9.44 1.82 -3.26
CA SER A 23 -8.75 3.09 -3.42
C SER A 23 -7.38 2.83 -4.02
N TYR A 24 -6.83 3.82 -4.71
CA TYR A 24 -5.54 3.71 -5.39
C TYR A 24 -4.59 4.69 -4.76
N PHE A 25 -3.35 4.27 -4.54
CA PHE A 25 -2.29 5.13 -4.04
C PHE A 25 -1.21 5.24 -5.12
N ARG A 26 -0.71 6.46 -5.32
CA ARG A 26 0.37 6.76 -6.25
C ARG A 26 1.34 7.69 -5.55
N SER A 27 2.64 7.47 -5.76
CA SER A 27 3.65 8.42 -5.31
C SER A 27 3.43 9.77 -6.01
N PRO A 28 3.76 10.90 -5.34
CA PRO A 28 3.72 12.20 -5.99
C PRO A 28 4.55 12.20 -7.28
N GLY A 29 3.97 12.71 -8.37
CA GLY A 29 4.65 12.78 -9.67
C GLY A 29 4.70 11.47 -10.48
N PHE A 30 4.16 10.36 -9.98
CA PHE A 30 4.07 9.10 -10.73
C PHE A 30 3.45 9.32 -12.13
N PRO A 31 4.04 8.79 -13.23
CA PRO A 31 5.05 7.73 -13.28
C PRO A 31 6.52 8.18 -13.22
N ALA A 32 6.81 9.47 -13.01
CA ALA A 32 8.18 9.90 -12.80
C ALA A 32 8.71 9.36 -11.44
N PRO A 33 10.04 9.14 -11.31
CA PRO A 33 10.65 8.82 -10.02
C PRO A 33 10.32 9.90 -8.99
N TYR A 34 10.05 9.47 -7.76
CA TYR A 34 9.84 10.36 -6.63
C TYR A 34 11.19 10.62 -5.97
N GLU A 35 11.72 11.84 -6.10
CA GLU A 35 13.06 12.21 -5.64
C GLU A 35 13.07 12.99 -4.31
N ASP A 36 11.89 13.35 -3.79
CA ASP A 36 11.79 14.12 -2.56
C ASP A 36 12.03 13.25 -1.32
N GLU A 37 12.84 13.76 -0.40
CA GLU A 37 13.03 13.12 0.91
C GLU A 37 11.78 13.30 1.78
N GLY A 38 11.26 12.21 2.33
CA GLY A 38 10.17 12.29 3.30
C GLY A 38 9.32 11.03 3.40
N THR A 39 8.48 10.97 4.43
CA THR A 39 7.52 9.88 4.60
C THR A 39 6.15 10.28 4.08
N CYS A 40 5.72 9.65 2.99
CA CYS A 40 4.33 9.70 2.57
C CYS A 40 3.51 8.66 3.34
N LYS A 41 2.42 9.09 3.99
CA LYS A 41 1.53 8.21 4.76
C LYS A 41 0.12 8.27 4.23
N VAL A 42 -0.54 7.11 4.18
CA VAL A 42 -1.97 7.00 3.89
C VAL A 42 -2.60 6.13 4.96
N ARG A 43 -3.79 6.53 5.43
CA ARG A 43 -4.56 5.75 6.41
C ARG A 43 -5.75 5.09 5.75
N VAL A 44 -5.77 3.76 5.76
CA VAL A 44 -6.92 2.97 5.28
C VAL A 44 -7.67 2.44 6.49
N SER A 45 -8.97 2.72 6.54
CA SER A 45 -9.89 2.19 7.55
C SER A 45 -10.85 1.20 6.90
N LYS A 46 -11.24 0.16 7.63
CA LYS A 46 -12.30 -0.74 7.16
C LYS A 46 -13.61 0.06 6.98
N LYS A 47 -14.29 -0.12 5.84
CA LYS A 47 -15.61 0.50 5.60
C LYS A 47 -16.69 0.01 6.57
N SER A 48 -16.55 -1.23 7.03
CA SER A 48 -17.44 -1.85 8.00
C SER A 48 -16.71 -2.96 8.76
N GLU A 49 -17.24 -3.37 9.90
CA GLU A 49 -16.67 -4.47 10.70
C GLU A 49 -16.77 -5.83 10.01
N ALA A 50 -17.65 -5.99 9.02
CA ALA A 50 -17.77 -7.21 8.21
C ALA A 50 -16.56 -7.47 7.29
N ILE A 51 -15.68 -6.47 7.10
CA ILE A 51 -14.44 -6.64 6.32
C ILE A 51 -13.38 -7.27 7.24
N CYS A 52 -13.00 -8.52 6.98
CA CYS A 52 -12.02 -9.24 7.80
C CYS A 52 -10.57 -8.95 7.41
N GLN A 53 -10.34 -8.57 6.15
CA GLN A 53 -9.03 -8.46 5.55
C GLN A 53 -9.01 -7.35 4.51
N ILE A 54 -7.87 -6.67 4.42
CA ILE A 54 -7.57 -5.71 3.37
C ILE A 54 -6.42 -6.28 2.55
N ARG A 55 -6.56 -6.20 1.23
CA ARG A 55 -5.55 -6.60 0.26
C ARG A 55 -4.88 -5.35 -0.29
N LEU A 56 -3.55 -5.38 -0.37
CA LEU A 56 -2.71 -4.37 -0.99
C LEU A 56 -2.08 -4.97 -2.24
N ASP A 57 -2.42 -4.44 -3.41
CA ASP A 57 -1.86 -4.85 -4.70
C ASP A 57 -0.82 -3.83 -5.18
N PHE A 58 0.37 -4.32 -5.51
CA PHE A 58 1.47 -3.51 -6.06
C PHE A 58 1.38 -3.51 -7.58
N LEU A 59 0.59 -2.59 -8.15
CA LEU A 59 0.47 -2.49 -9.60
C LEU A 59 1.80 -2.08 -10.25
N THR A 60 2.46 -1.11 -9.64
CA THR A 60 3.83 -0.69 -9.94
C THR A 60 4.49 -0.31 -8.62
N PHE A 61 5.65 -0.90 -8.36
CA PHE A 61 6.44 -0.78 -7.15
C PHE A 61 7.93 -0.95 -7.49
N ASP A 62 8.60 0.19 -7.55
CA ASP A 62 10.04 0.29 -7.72
C ASP A 62 10.57 1.30 -6.69
N LEU A 63 11.27 0.79 -5.68
CA LEU A 63 11.97 1.57 -4.66
C LEU A 63 13.47 1.26 -4.72
N ALA A 64 14.30 2.07 -4.06
CA ALA A 64 15.73 1.78 -3.93
C ALA A 64 15.98 0.32 -3.49
N ARG A 65 16.99 -0.30 -4.10
CA ARG A 65 17.37 -1.68 -3.83
C ARG A 65 17.87 -1.83 -2.38
N PRO A 66 17.70 -3.01 -1.76
CA PRO A 66 18.23 -3.25 -0.42
C PRO A 66 19.76 -3.14 -0.40
N VAL A 67 20.29 -2.51 0.64
CA VAL A 67 21.73 -2.44 0.93
C VAL A 67 22.02 -3.46 2.02
N GLU A 68 22.86 -4.45 1.71
CA GLU A 68 23.16 -5.57 2.64
C GLU A 68 21.91 -6.31 3.15
N GLY A 69 20.88 -6.40 2.30
CA GLY A 69 19.59 -7.02 2.64
C GLY A 69 18.65 -6.12 3.45
N ASN A 70 19.02 -4.86 3.70
CA ASN A 70 18.21 -3.91 4.46
C ASN A 70 17.60 -2.84 3.55
N CYS A 71 16.31 -2.56 3.76
CA CYS A 71 15.60 -1.43 3.16
C CYS A 71 15.93 -0.14 3.92
N SER A 72 17.17 0.34 3.79
CA SER A 72 17.71 1.49 4.53
C SER A 72 17.60 2.82 3.79
N GLN A 73 17.54 2.79 2.46
CA GLN A 73 17.38 3.99 1.62
C GLN A 73 15.89 4.33 1.47
N ASP A 74 15.14 3.42 0.84
CA ASP A 74 13.69 3.51 0.71
C ASP A 74 13.03 2.28 1.32
N MET A 75 11.83 2.47 1.86
CA MET A 75 11.02 1.37 2.37
C MET A 75 9.54 1.70 2.30
N GLN A 76 8.74 0.69 2.02
CA GLN A 76 7.33 0.69 2.34
C GLN A 76 7.10 -0.05 3.66
N LEU A 77 6.31 0.56 4.54
CA LEU A 77 5.91 -0.01 5.82
C LEU A 77 4.39 0.00 5.93
N VAL A 78 3.83 -1.17 6.23
CA VAL A 78 2.44 -1.30 6.67
C VAL A 78 2.44 -1.33 8.20
N THR A 79 1.51 -0.58 8.80
CA THR A 79 1.28 -0.55 10.26
C THR A 79 -0.19 -0.81 10.55
N GLY A 80 -0.52 -1.30 11.75
CA GLY A 80 -1.88 -1.69 12.11
C GLY A 80 -2.26 -3.13 11.72
N GLN A 81 -1.29 -3.92 11.27
CA GLN A 81 -1.44 -5.37 11.10
C GLN A 81 -1.58 -6.10 12.45
N ASN A 82 -2.11 -7.32 12.39
CA ASN A 82 -2.15 -8.23 13.53
C ASN A 82 -0.74 -8.73 13.88
N GLU A 83 -0.45 -8.93 15.17
CA GLU A 83 0.80 -9.51 15.67
C GLU A 83 1.13 -10.86 15.02
N ASN A 84 0.12 -11.62 14.60
CA ASN A 84 0.27 -12.91 13.92
C ASN A 84 0.54 -12.81 12.40
N ASN A 85 0.48 -11.62 11.81
CA ASN A 85 0.67 -11.41 10.38
C ASN A 85 1.46 -10.10 10.13
N LEU A 86 2.73 -10.12 10.56
CA LEU A 86 3.64 -9.00 10.41
C LEU A 86 4.12 -8.88 8.96
N ILE A 87 3.72 -7.80 8.29
CA ILE A 87 4.30 -7.42 7.00
C ILE A 87 5.65 -6.75 7.28
N PRO A 88 6.77 -7.32 6.77
CA PRO A 88 8.08 -6.70 6.95
C PRO A 88 8.19 -5.40 6.15
N LYS A 89 9.24 -4.62 6.44
CA LYS A 89 9.65 -3.53 5.55
C LYS A 89 10.02 -4.13 4.20
N ILE A 90 9.49 -3.57 3.12
CA ILE A 90 9.80 -4.01 1.75
C ILE A 90 10.35 -2.85 0.92
N CYS A 91 11.22 -3.17 -0.03
CA CYS A 91 11.88 -2.25 -0.96
C CYS A 91 12.34 -3.01 -2.21
N GLY A 92 12.92 -2.31 -3.19
CA GLY A 92 13.28 -2.88 -4.49
C GLY A 92 12.07 -2.99 -5.43
N LEU A 93 12.12 -3.99 -6.32
CA LEU A 93 11.10 -4.25 -7.34
C LEU A 93 10.09 -5.29 -6.85
N ASN A 94 8.82 -4.91 -6.77
CA ASN A 94 7.72 -5.78 -6.35
C ASN A 94 6.46 -5.63 -7.23
N ASP A 95 6.63 -5.17 -8.47
CA ASP A 95 5.56 -5.09 -9.48
C ASP A 95 4.74 -6.39 -9.57
N GLY A 96 3.42 -6.25 -9.59
CA GLY A 96 2.46 -7.34 -9.69
C GLY A 96 2.29 -8.20 -8.43
N GLN A 97 3.03 -7.92 -7.35
CA GLN A 97 2.88 -8.63 -6.08
C GLN A 97 1.71 -8.10 -5.26
N HIS A 98 1.34 -8.84 -4.21
CA HIS A 98 0.30 -8.41 -3.27
C HIS A 98 0.62 -8.84 -1.84
N CYS A 99 -0.04 -8.18 -0.89
CA CYS A 99 0.00 -8.50 0.53
C CYS A 99 -1.41 -8.43 1.12
N GLU A 100 -1.71 -9.27 2.10
CA GLU A 100 -3.00 -9.26 2.77
C GLU A 100 -2.82 -9.04 4.27
N TYR A 101 -3.61 -8.14 4.85
CA TYR A 101 -3.55 -7.84 6.28
C TYR A 101 -4.96 -7.82 6.88
N GLY A 102 -5.10 -8.46 8.04
CA GLY A 102 -6.39 -8.67 8.67
C GLY A 102 -6.28 -9.62 9.87
N GLN A 103 -7.28 -9.57 10.75
CA GLN A 103 -7.36 -10.44 11.91
C GLN A 103 -8.04 -11.75 11.53
N TRP A 104 -7.27 -12.83 11.43
CA TRP A 104 -7.77 -14.20 11.19
C TRP A 104 -8.71 -14.74 12.29
N HIS A 105 -8.78 -14.08 13.46
CA HIS A 105 -9.59 -14.53 14.59
C HIS A 105 -11.11 -14.42 14.38
N TYR A 106 -11.59 -13.73 13.35
CA TYR A 106 -13.03 -13.68 13.03
C TYR A 106 -13.49 -14.75 12.02
N LEU A 107 -12.60 -15.65 11.58
CA LEU A 107 -12.91 -16.73 10.63
C LEU A 107 -12.91 -18.12 11.28
N ARG A 108 -13.00 -18.20 12.60
CA ARG A 108 -13.11 -19.47 13.36
C ARG A 108 -14.37 -19.60 14.21
N ASP A 109 -15.39 -18.79 13.95
CA ASP A 109 -16.74 -18.98 14.50
C ASP A 109 -17.74 -19.16 13.35
#